data_AF-A0AAJ1WBF2-F1
#
_entry.id   AF-A0AAJ1WBF2-F1
#
_cell.length_a   1.000
_cell.length_b   1.000
_cell.length_c   1.000
_cell.angle_alpha   90.00
_cell.angle_beta   90.00
_cell.angle_gamma   90.00
#
_symmetry.space_group_name_H-M   'P 1'
#
loop_
_entity.id
_entity.type
_entity.pdbx_description
1 polymer ?
#
loop_
_entity_poly.entity_id
_entity_poly.type
_entity_poly.pdbx_seq_one_letter_code
_entity_poly.pdbx_strand_id
1 'polypeptide(L)'
;MVKENLELEDIHQKSKVIANEVMVTASKAAVPLSSNDKADIEKVFSEKAIALSERADRILEDQPSLNEKELAIKLIKEDLKNASMFSPMKRILKKAIKNLEEK
;
A
#
# COMPACT_ATOMS: atom_id res chain seq x y z
N MET A 1 7.98 31.23 28.59
CA MET A 1 8.39 30.79 27.23
C MET A 1 9.56 29.82 27.21
N VAL A 2 10.56 29.89 28.11
CA VAL A 2 11.69 28.90 28.10
C VAL A 2 11.33 27.54 28.73
N LYS A 3 10.49 27.51 29.77
CA LYS A 3 10.11 26.25 30.46
C LYS A 3 9.21 25.33 29.63
N GLU A 4 8.21 25.86 28.93
CA GLU A 4 7.32 25.07 28.05
C GLU A 4 8.07 24.38 26.90
N ASN A 5 9.11 25.04 26.37
CA ASN A 5 9.91 24.46 25.30
C ASN A 5 10.72 23.24 25.77
N LEU A 6 11.24 23.26 27.01
CA LEU A 6 11.94 22.10 27.60
C LEU A 6 10.99 20.92 27.83
N GLU A 7 9.76 21.18 28.28
CA GLU A 7 8.77 20.12 28.54
C GLU A 7 8.29 19.46 27.24
N LEU A 8 8.13 20.24 26.16
CA LEU A 8 7.78 19.71 24.84
C LEU A 8 8.90 18.87 24.22
N GLU A 9 10.15 19.25 24.44
CA GLU A 9 11.32 18.52 23.92
C GLU A 9 11.52 17.18 24.64
N ASP A 10 11.25 17.14 25.95
CA ASP A 10 11.23 15.91 26.77
C ASP A 10 10.12 14.95 26.36
N ILE A 11 8.90 15.46 26.11
CA ILE A 11 7.79 14.65 25.56
C ILE A 11 8.17 14.06 24.20
N HIS A 12 8.79 14.86 23.34
CA HIS A 12 9.18 14.42 21.99
C HIS A 12 10.25 13.31 22.02
N GLN A 13 11.21 13.40 22.94
CA GLN A 13 12.20 12.33 23.15
C GLN A 13 11.54 11.06 23.68
N LYS A 14 10.66 11.16 24.67
CA LYS A 14 9.91 10.01 25.22
C LYS A 14 9.05 9.32 24.16
N SER A 15 8.37 10.08 23.30
CA SER A 15 7.61 9.52 22.18
C SER A 15 8.48 8.76 21.17
N LYS A 16 9.69 9.25 20.88
CA LYS A 16 10.65 8.55 20.00
C LYS A 16 11.13 7.23 20.61
N VAL A 17 11.39 7.20 21.91
CA VAL A 17 11.79 5.97 22.63
C VAL A 17 10.67 4.93 22.58
N ILE A 18 9.43 5.34 22.86
CA ILE A 18 8.27 4.45 22.81
C ILE A 18 8.06 3.91 21.38
N ALA A 19 8.15 4.76 20.36
CA ALA A 19 8.02 4.33 18.97
C ALA A 19 9.10 3.30 18.58
N ASN A 20 10.34 3.51 19.04
CA ASN A 20 11.43 2.56 18.82
C ASN A 20 11.21 1.25 19.57
N GLU A 21 10.74 1.27 20.81
CA GLU A 21 10.43 0.06 21.58
C GLU A 21 9.28 -0.74 20.97
N VAL A 22 8.23 -0.07 20.48
CA VAL A 22 7.14 -0.72 19.74
C VAL A 22 7.65 -1.33 18.44
N MET A 23 8.49 -0.62 17.68
CA MET A 23 9.09 -1.13 16.45
C MET A 23 10.01 -2.32 16.71
N VAL A 24 10.86 -2.25 17.75
CA VAL A 24 11.77 -3.34 18.14
C VAL A 24 10.98 -4.54 18.65
N THR A 25 9.91 -4.32 19.42
CA THR A 25 9.04 -5.40 19.91
C THR A 25 8.26 -6.04 18.77
N ALA A 26 7.74 -5.26 17.82
CA ALA A 26 7.11 -5.79 16.60
C ALA A 26 8.11 -6.54 15.70
N SER A 27 9.36 -6.06 15.63
CA SER A 27 10.44 -6.72 14.87
C SER A 27 10.92 -8.01 15.53
N LYS A 28 10.94 -8.07 16.88
CA LYS A 28 11.22 -9.28 17.65
C LYS A 28 10.03 -10.25 17.64
N ALA A 29 8.81 -9.74 17.54
CA ALA A 29 7.59 -10.48 17.30
C ALA A 29 7.34 -10.71 15.80
N ALA A 30 8.39 -11.04 15.04
CA ALA A 30 8.23 -11.71 13.75
C ALA A 30 7.66 -13.11 14.02
N VAL A 31 6.38 -13.16 14.41
CA VAL A 31 5.62 -14.38 14.65
C VAL A 31 5.59 -15.10 13.31
N PRO A 32 6.18 -16.30 13.20
CA PRO A 32 6.09 -17.07 11.98
C PRO A 32 4.61 -17.29 11.67
N LEU A 33 4.17 -16.90 10.47
CA LEU A 33 2.81 -17.16 10.02
C LEU A 33 2.52 -18.66 10.16
N SER A 34 1.38 -19.00 10.75
CA SER A 34 0.95 -20.39 10.81
C SER A 34 0.72 -20.93 9.40
N SER A 35 0.71 -22.26 9.23
CA SER A 35 0.38 -22.86 7.93
C SER A 35 -0.98 -22.42 7.41
N ASN A 36 -1.94 -22.18 8.31
CA ASN A 36 -3.26 -21.68 7.95
C ASN A 36 -3.19 -20.22 7.48
N ASP A 37 -2.46 -19.35 8.20
CA ASP A 37 -2.28 -17.96 7.78
C ASP A 37 -1.61 -17.87 6.41
N LYS A 38 -0.64 -18.74 6.13
CA LYS A 38 0.01 -18.81 4.81
C LYS A 38 -0.96 -19.24 3.71
N ALA A 39 -1.75 -20.27 3.95
CA ALA A 39 -2.74 -20.76 2.99
C ALA A 39 -3.83 -19.71 2.71
N ASP A 40 -4.29 -19.01 3.74
CA ASP A 40 -5.28 -17.93 3.60
C ASP A 40 -4.72 -16.75 2.81
N ILE A 41 -3.45 -16.37 3.08
CA ILE A 41 -2.76 -15.34 2.31
C ILE A 41 -2.63 -15.76 0.84
N GLU A 42 -2.17 -16.97 0.57
CA GLU A 42 -2.00 -17.49 -0.80
C GLU A 42 -3.33 -17.54 -1.56
N LYS A 43 -4.41 -17.93 -0.88
CA LYS A 43 -5.76 -17.91 -1.43
C LYS A 43 -6.18 -16.49 -1.80
N VAL A 44 -6.03 -15.53 -0.87
CA VAL A 44 -6.37 -14.12 -1.13
C VAL A 44 -5.54 -13.55 -2.28
N PHE A 45 -4.24 -13.85 -2.36
CA PHE A 45 -3.39 -13.43 -3.48
C PHE A 45 -3.86 -14.04 -4.80
N SER A 46 -4.18 -15.33 -4.82
CA SER A 46 -4.67 -16.02 -6.01
C SER A 46 -5.99 -15.42 -6.51
N GLU A 47 -6.95 -15.19 -5.61
CA GLU A 47 -8.22 -14.54 -5.94
C GLU A 47 -8.02 -13.13 -6.50
N LYS A 48 -7.12 -12.35 -5.91
CA LYS A 48 -6.79 -11.01 -6.41
C LYS A 48 -6.08 -11.04 -7.76
N ALA A 49 -5.20 -12.02 -8.00
CA ALA A 49 -4.50 -12.19 -9.28
C ALA A 49 -5.49 -12.56 -10.40
N ILE A 50 -6.43 -13.47 -10.14
CA ILE A 50 -7.48 -13.85 -11.09
C ILE A 50 -8.33 -12.62 -11.43
N ALA A 51 -8.83 -11.90 -10.42
CA ALA A 51 -9.64 -10.69 -10.64
C ALA A 51 -8.89 -9.58 -11.39
N LEU A 52 -7.57 -9.49 -11.21
CA LEU A 52 -6.73 -8.55 -11.96
C LEU A 52 -6.59 -8.98 -13.43
N SER A 53 -6.38 -10.28 -13.68
CA SER A 53 -6.30 -10.83 -15.04
C SER A 53 -7.59 -10.59 -15.81
N GLU A 54 -8.74 -10.93 -15.24
CA GLU A 54 -10.04 -10.72 -15.87
C GLU A 54 -10.31 -9.25 -16.20
N ARG A 55 -9.83 -8.33 -15.35
CA ARG A 55 -9.92 -6.88 -15.63
C ARG A 55 -9.01 -6.46 -16.77
N ALA A 56 -7.79 -6.99 -16.82
CA ALA A 56 -6.86 -6.71 -17.90
C ALA A 56 -7.43 -7.20 -19.23
N ASP A 57 -7.98 -8.41 -19.26
CA ASP A 57 -8.61 -9.01 -20.44
C ASP A 57 -9.78 -8.15 -20.94
N ARG A 58 -10.71 -7.76 -20.05
CA ARG A 58 -11.82 -6.85 -20.42
C ARG A 58 -11.33 -5.52 -21.01
N ILE A 59 -10.28 -4.93 -20.42
CA ILE A 59 -9.73 -3.66 -20.93
C ILE A 59 -9.10 -3.84 -22.31
N LEU A 60 -8.43 -4.97 -22.56
CA LEU A 60 -7.81 -5.29 -23.84
C LEU A 60 -8.83 -5.69 -24.91
N GLU A 61 -9.95 -6.31 -24.53
CA GLU A 61 -11.09 -6.52 -25.44
C GLU A 61 -11.65 -5.17 -25.94
N ASP A 62 -11.82 -4.20 -25.03
CA ASP A 62 -12.28 -2.85 -25.37
C ASP A 62 -11.22 -2.02 -26.14
N GLN A 63 -9.94 -2.23 -25.83
CA GLN A 63 -8.82 -1.48 -26.38
C GLN A 63 -7.60 -2.37 -26.63
N PRO A 64 -7.59 -3.14 -27.73
CA PRO A 64 -6.57 -4.16 -28.01
C PRO A 64 -5.20 -3.56 -28.35
N SER A 65 -5.13 -2.26 -28.65
CA SER A 65 -3.90 -1.56 -29.00
C SER A 65 -3.15 -0.98 -27.79
N LEU A 66 -3.64 -1.18 -26.57
CA LEU A 66 -2.97 -0.68 -25.37
C LEU A 66 -1.64 -1.39 -25.19
N ASN A 67 -0.58 -0.62 -24.97
CA ASN A 67 0.69 -1.19 -24.53
C ASN A 67 0.64 -1.52 -23.02
N GLU A 68 1.64 -2.27 -22.54
CA GLU A 68 1.72 -2.71 -21.14
C GLU A 68 1.64 -1.55 -20.13
N LYS A 69 2.29 -0.42 -20.44
CA LYS A 69 2.29 0.77 -19.58
C LYS A 69 0.89 1.39 -19.51
N GLU A 70 0.21 1.54 -20.64
CA GLU A 70 -1.14 2.12 -20.70
C GLU A 70 -2.17 1.20 -20.02
N LEU A 71 -2.04 -0.11 -20.21
CA LEU A 71 -2.85 -1.12 -19.52
C LEU A 71 -2.66 -1.03 -18.00
N ALA A 72 -1.41 -0.98 -17.53
CA ALA A 72 -1.10 -0.83 -16.11
C ALA A 72 -1.71 0.46 -15.53
N ILE A 73 -1.57 1.59 -16.24
CA ILE A 73 -2.17 2.87 -15.82
C ILE A 73 -3.69 2.77 -15.72
N LYS A 74 -4.37 2.10 -16.67
CA LYS A 74 -5.82 1.91 -16.63
C LYS A 74 -6.27 1.07 -15.44
N LEU A 75 -5.60 -0.05 -15.18
CA LEU A 75 -5.88 -0.92 -14.04
C LEU A 75 -5.75 -0.14 -12.72
N ILE A 76 -4.68 0.65 -12.58
CA ILE A 76 -4.46 1.51 -11.40
C ILE A 76 -5.54 2.61 -11.29
N LYS A 77 -5.97 3.20 -12.42
CA LYS A 77 -7.03 4.22 -12.43
C LYS A 77 -8.38 3.65 -11.97
N GLU A 78 -8.72 2.42 -12.33
CA GLU A 78 -9.90 1.75 -11.79
C GLU A 78 -9.79 1.50 -10.29
N ASP A 79 -8.63 1.05 -9.78
CA ASP A 79 -8.41 0.89 -8.34
C ASP A 79 -8.53 2.23 -7.61
N LEU A 80 -8.05 3.31 -8.24
CA LEU A 80 -8.13 4.67 -7.70
C LEU A 80 -9.58 5.17 -7.57
N LYS A 81 -10.49 4.75 -8.46
CA LYS A 81 -11.93 5.06 -8.38
C LYS A 81 -12.57 4.40 -7.17
N ASN A 82 -12.14 3.17 -6.85
CA ASN A 82 -12.66 2.38 -5.73
C ASN A 82 -12.03 2.74 -4.39
N ALA A 83 -10.89 3.45 -4.38
CA ALA A 83 -10.21 3.87 -3.17
C ALA A 83 -10.93 5.03 -2.45
N SER A 84 -11.17 4.87 -1.15
CA SER A 84 -11.69 5.92 -0.28
C SER A 84 -10.87 7.22 -0.41
N MET A 85 -11.57 8.38 -0.38
CA MET A 85 -10.98 9.70 -0.61
C MET A 85 -9.79 10.02 0.29
N PHE A 86 -9.76 9.48 1.52
CA PHE A 86 -8.73 9.78 2.52
C PHE A 86 -7.78 8.60 2.80
N SER A 87 -7.75 7.58 1.94
CA SER A 87 -6.88 6.42 2.15
C SER A 87 -5.42 6.70 1.75
N PRO A 88 -4.41 6.23 2.52
CA PRO A 88 -3.03 6.17 2.08
C PRO A 88 -2.86 5.47 0.71
N MET A 89 -3.71 4.47 0.45
CA MET A 89 -3.78 3.75 -0.82
C MET A 89 -4.00 4.69 -2.00
N LYS A 90 -4.94 5.64 -1.91
CA LYS A 90 -5.20 6.62 -2.97
C LYS A 90 -3.95 7.45 -3.32
N ARG A 91 -3.12 7.80 -2.34
CA ARG A 91 -1.86 8.53 -2.56
C ARG A 91 -0.83 7.65 -3.27
N ILE A 92 -0.72 6.39 -2.87
CA ILE A 92 0.20 5.41 -3.49
C ILE A 92 -0.19 5.19 -4.96
N LEU A 93 -1.47 4.94 -5.25
CA LEU A 93 -1.96 4.72 -6.61
C LEU A 93 -1.71 5.94 -7.52
N LYS A 94 -1.94 7.17 -7.03
CA LYS A 94 -1.61 8.40 -7.78
C LYS A 94 -0.11 8.50 -8.10
N LYS A 95 0.74 8.18 -7.13
CA LYS A 95 2.20 8.19 -7.33
C LYS A 95 2.64 7.13 -8.33
N ALA A 96 2.02 5.94 -8.30
CA ALA A 96 2.29 4.88 -9.26
C ALA A 96 1.94 5.30 -10.70
N ILE A 97 0.78 5.91 -10.91
CA ILE A 97 0.39 6.46 -12.23
C ILE A 97 1.43 7.47 -12.71
N LYS A 98 1.76 8.47 -11.86
CA LYS A 98 2.73 9.52 -12.22
C LYS A 98 4.10 8.94 -12.61
N ASN A 99 4.60 7.98 -11.83
CA ASN A 99 5.88 7.31 -12.12
C ASN A 99 5.85 6.52 -13.45
N LEU A 100 4.71 5.92 -13.79
CA LEU A 100 4.56 5.22 -15.07
C LEU A 100 4.50 6.23 -16.21
N GLU A 101 3.77 7.33 -16.07
CA GLU A 101 3.64 8.38 -17.09
C GLU A 101 5.00 9.03 -17.44
N GLU A 102 5.86 9.24 -16.45
CA GLU A 102 7.19 9.86 -16.60
C GLU A 102 8.28 8.97 -17.23
N LYS A 103 8.09 7.65 -17.27
CA LYS A 103 9.03 6.68 -17.87
C LYS A 103 8.67 6.37 -19.32
#